data_AF-A0A7R9VBG4-F1
#
_entry.id   AF-A0A7R9VBG4-F1
#
_cell.length_a   1.000
_cell.length_b   1.000
_cell.length_c   1.000
_cell.angle_alpha   90.00
_cell.angle_beta   90.00
_cell.angle_gamma   90.00
#
_symmetry.space_group_name_H-M   'P 1'
#
loop_
_entity.id
_entity.type
_entity.pdbx_description
1 polymer ?
#
loop_
_entity_poly.entity_id
_entity_poly.type
_entity_poly.pdbx_seq_one_letter_code
_entity_poly.pdbx_strand_id
1 'polypeptide(L)'
;RRRGGQGRRLARRRDGDDDEGGGGDGGEVEGEGELGTKNERSKRLRRWCSVSISSSLCAFSAHDAARNEPDGGADLTREQRYMLLCPAAVAIVTFLLFLMCLHPRTYALVDDFRFGGLMSLLTFGAWFVNLVATMHSESSWAVDAIGNIKMANLYYFAWTSIITAGMQMSSYVKKWLGLKPRSIMIILWFAVVKVCTVVLGAGFHIWHNIHDNCEATRWTSNSGDPGEPISFCRRTAFSILVGIVGVAVGQIVVVCRLVFTRETTVKLMAEMVLSTLLAGFFAFGAAVITGIGGPGQSVGDLYYAMWLSFLLSLGVAKGCFEQL
;
A
#
# COMPACT_ATOMS: atom_id res chain seq x y z
N ARG A 1 4.60 64.21 -18.06
CA ARG A 1 5.22 63.84 -16.75
C ARG A 1 5.65 62.37 -16.87
N ARG A 2 6.93 62.05 -17.15
CA ARG A 2 7.97 61.56 -16.20
C ARG A 2 7.45 60.34 -15.40
N ARG A 3 8.01 59.12 -15.39
CA ARG A 3 9.34 58.50 -15.65
C ARG A 3 9.07 57.03 -16.09
N GLY A 4 9.84 56.30 -16.90
CA GLY A 4 11.30 56.26 -17.06
C GLY A 4 11.92 55.26 -16.07
N GLY A 5 11.81 53.95 -16.32
CA GLY A 5 12.32 52.87 -15.47
C GLY A 5 13.09 51.81 -16.28
N GLN A 6 14.32 52.16 -16.64
CA GLN A 6 15.32 51.30 -17.28
C GLN A 6 16.05 50.51 -16.18
N GLY A 7 16.01 49.17 -16.22
CA GLY A 7 16.55 48.31 -15.17
C GLY A 7 17.34 47.11 -15.69
N ARG A 8 18.59 47.40 -16.09
CA ARG A 8 19.81 46.56 -16.08
C ARG A 8 19.71 45.05 -16.38
N ARG A 9 20.15 44.71 -17.60
CA ARG A 9 20.85 43.45 -17.94
C ARG A 9 22.14 43.34 -17.11
N LEU A 10 22.33 42.23 -16.41
CA LEU A 10 23.62 41.79 -15.90
C LEU A 10 24.08 40.58 -16.73
N ALA A 11 24.92 40.87 -17.71
CA ALA A 11 25.81 39.89 -18.30
C ALA A 11 26.99 39.69 -17.34
N ARG A 12 27.28 38.44 -16.98
CA ARG A 12 28.57 38.08 -16.39
C ARG A 12 29.13 36.86 -17.11
N ARG A 13 29.92 37.15 -18.14
CA ARG A 13 31.00 36.30 -18.64
C ARG A 13 31.97 36.01 -17.50
N ARG A 14 32.32 34.73 -17.33
CA ARG A 14 33.63 34.31 -16.84
C ARG A 14 34.03 33.13 -17.72
N ASP A 15 34.73 33.47 -18.79
CA ASP A 15 35.68 32.59 -19.46
C ASP A 15 37.03 32.74 -18.74
N GLY A 16 37.82 31.67 -18.74
CA GLY A 16 39.17 31.59 -18.17
C GLY A 16 39.23 30.61 -17.00
N ASP A 17 40.18 29.72 -16.90
CA ASP A 17 41.19 29.17 -17.81
C ASP A 17 41.72 27.93 -17.06
N ASP A 18 42.30 27.02 -17.82
CA ASP A 18 43.10 25.86 -17.44
C ASP A 18 43.85 25.97 -16.09
N ASP A 19 43.71 24.93 -15.25
CA ASP A 19 44.82 24.48 -14.41
C ASP A 19 44.74 22.95 -14.21
N GLU A 20 45.54 22.24 -14.99
CA GLU A 20 45.98 20.89 -14.70
C GLU A 20 46.86 20.92 -13.43
N GLY A 21 46.34 20.37 -12.34
CA GLY A 21 47.08 20.29 -11.08
C GLY A 21 46.71 19.04 -10.31
N GLY A 22 47.37 17.93 -10.64
CA GLY A 22 47.32 16.71 -9.84
C GLY A 22 47.80 16.94 -8.41
N GLY A 23 47.08 16.38 -7.45
CA GLY A 23 47.46 16.38 -6.04
C GLY A 23 46.40 15.63 -5.25
N GLY A 24 46.73 14.41 -4.84
CA GLY A 24 45.78 13.42 -4.34
C GLY A 24 44.96 13.88 -3.15
N ASP A 25 43.64 13.74 -3.28
CA ASP A 25 42.71 13.71 -2.16
C ASP A 25 42.14 12.29 -2.06
N GLY A 26 42.92 11.41 -1.42
CA GLY A 26 42.60 10.00 -1.21
C GLY A 26 41.94 9.72 0.15
N GLY A 27 41.40 10.73 0.83
CA GLY A 27 41.07 10.64 2.27
C GLY A 27 39.59 10.54 2.66
N GLU A 28 38.63 10.93 1.82
CA GLU A 28 37.24 11.18 2.30
C GLU A 28 36.16 10.15 1.91
N VAL A 29 36.50 9.05 1.22
CA VAL A 29 35.48 8.08 0.76
C VAL A 29 34.95 7.15 1.87
N GLU A 30 35.63 7.03 3.02
CA GLU A 30 35.19 6.11 4.10
C GLU A 30 33.97 6.62 4.90
N GLY A 31 33.67 7.92 4.91
CA GLY A 31 32.61 8.50 5.75
C GLY A 31 31.18 8.30 5.22
N GLU A 32 30.98 8.34 3.91
CA GLU A 32 29.62 8.28 3.33
C GLU A 32 28.97 6.90 3.45
N GLY A 33 29.76 5.82 3.40
CA GLY A 33 29.26 4.45 3.53
C GLY A 33 28.69 4.15 4.92
N GLU A 34 29.34 4.65 5.98
CA GLU A 34 28.94 4.37 7.35
C GLU A 34 27.64 5.10 7.74
N LEU A 35 27.43 6.32 7.25
CA LEU A 35 26.20 7.08 7.49
C LEU A 35 24.99 6.47 6.78
N GLY A 36 25.17 6.00 5.55
CA GLY A 36 24.11 5.34 4.76
C GLY A 36 23.60 4.06 5.43
N THR A 37 24.52 3.24 5.95
CA THR A 37 24.17 1.96 6.62
C THR A 37 23.43 2.17 7.94
N LYS A 38 23.82 3.17 8.75
CA LYS A 38 23.11 3.53 10.00
C LYS A 38 21.66 3.94 9.74
N ASN A 39 21.42 4.74 8.71
CA ASN A 39 20.06 5.18 8.34
C ASN A 39 19.18 4.03 7.85
N GLU A 40 19.71 3.13 7.01
CA GLU A 40 18.95 1.95 6.54
C GLU A 40 18.64 0.97 7.67
N ARG A 41 19.59 0.76 8.58
CA ARG A 41 19.38 -0.06 9.77
C ARG A 41 18.23 0.44 10.62
N SER A 42 18.19 1.75 10.91
CA SER A 42 17.10 2.37 11.69
C SER A 42 15.73 2.19 11.01
N LYS A 43 15.65 2.33 9.68
CA LYS A 43 14.41 2.11 8.92
C LYS A 43 13.95 0.66 8.99
N ARG A 44 14.85 -0.30 8.82
CA ARG A 44 14.54 -1.74 8.90
C ARG A 44 14.10 -2.15 10.31
N LEU A 45 14.79 -1.65 11.34
CA LEU A 45 14.44 -1.87 12.74
C LEU A 45 12.99 -1.45 13.01
N ARG A 46 12.61 -0.24 12.59
CA ARG A 46 11.23 0.26 12.74
C ARG A 46 10.22 -0.65 12.05
N ARG A 47 10.49 -1.06 10.80
CA ARG A 47 9.57 -1.91 10.03
C ARG A 47 9.39 -3.30 10.65
N TRP A 48 10.47 -3.98 11.02
CA TRP A 48 10.38 -5.29 11.69
C TRP A 48 9.66 -5.20 13.04
N CYS A 49 9.91 -4.14 13.81
CA CYS A 49 9.18 -3.85 15.04
C CYS A 49 7.67 -3.68 14.78
N SER A 50 7.29 -2.88 13.79
CA SER A 50 5.89 -2.66 13.42
C SER A 50 5.20 -3.96 13.00
N VAL A 51 5.83 -4.79 12.17
CA VAL A 51 5.26 -6.10 11.77
C VAL A 51 5.11 -7.02 12.98
N SER A 52 6.10 -7.05 13.88
CA SER A 52 6.06 -7.90 15.08
C SER A 52 4.92 -7.49 16.04
N ILE A 53 4.79 -6.20 16.32
CA ILE A 53 3.72 -5.68 17.20
C ILE A 53 2.34 -5.96 16.60
N SER A 54 2.13 -5.61 15.33
CA SER A 54 0.84 -5.82 14.66
C SER A 54 0.49 -7.31 14.54
N SER A 55 1.47 -8.17 14.23
CA SER A 55 1.26 -9.63 14.20
C SER A 55 0.92 -10.20 15.57
N SER A 56 1.55 -9.69 16.64
CA SER A 56 1.25 -10.10 18.02
C SER A 56 -0.18 -9.71 18.41
N LEU A 57 -0.62 -8.49 18.08
CA LEU A 57 -1.97 -8.03 18.35
C LEU A 57 -3.02 -8.85 17.59
N CYS A 58 -2.74 -9.24 16.34
CA CYS A 58 -3.57 -10.18 15.60
C CYS A 58 -3.62 -11.56 16.29
N ALA A 59 -2.48 -12.10 16.71
CA ALA A 59 -2.43 -13.40 17.38
C ALA A 59 -3.24 -13.40 18.69
N PHE A 60 -3.10 -12.36 19.52
CA PHE A 60 -3.89 -12.21 20.74
C PHE A 60 -5.38 -12.02 20.46
N SER A 61 -5.73 -11.23 19.44
CA SER A 61 -7.15 -11.03 19.06
C SER A 61 -7.78 -12.32 18.52
N ALA A 62 -7.05 -13.09 17.70
CA ALA A 62 -7.51 -14.38 17.21
C ALA A 62 -7.63 -15.42 18.33
N HIS A 63 -6.72 -15.39 19.32
CA HIS A 63 -6.82 -16.25 20.49
C HIS A 63 -8.01 -15.90 21.38
N ASP A 64 -8.26 -14.60 21.60
CA ASP A 64 -9.45 -14.13 22.32
C ASP A 64 -10.74 -14.53 21.59
N ALA A 65 -10.76 -14.42 20.26
CA ALA A 65 -11.86 -14.90 19.42
C ALA A 65 -12.12 -16.40 19.62
N ALA A 66 -11.08 -17.21 19.52
CA ALA A 66 -11.17 -18.66 19.66
C ALA A 66 -11.73 -19.08 21.04
N ARG A 67 -11.40 -18.33 22.10
CA ARG A 67 -11.87 -18.63 23.46
C ARG A 67 -13.33 -18.25 23.70
N ASN A 68 -13.84 -17.27 22.97
CA ASN A 68 -15.21 -16.76 23.14
C ASN A 68 -16.21 -17.42 22.18
N GLU A 69 -15.80 -18.41 21.38
CA GLU A 69 -16.73 -19.23 20.59
C GLU A 69 -17.65 -20.07 21.52
N PRO A 70 -18.94 -20.27 21.19
CA PRO A 70 -19.93 -20.92 22.05
C PRO A 70 -19.52 -22.32 22.53
N ASP A 71 -18.78 -23.05 21.71
CA ASP A 71 -18.31 -24.42 22.01
C ASP A 71 -16.93 -24.44 22.70
N GLY A 72 -16.49 -23.31 23.27
CA GLY A 72 -15.19 -23.18 23.95
C GLY A 72 -13.99 -23.44 23.04
N GLY A 73 -14.17 -23.32 21.72
CA GLY A 73 -13.12 -23.58 20.72
C GLY A 73 -12.78 -25.05 20.53
N ALA A 74 -13.65 -25.99 20.94
CA ALA A 74 -13.40 -27.43 20.76
C ALA A 74 -13.27 -27.83 19.28
N ASP A 75 -14.10 -27.26 18.41
CA ASP A 75 -14.16 -27.56 16.97
C ASP A 75 -13.80 -26.34 16.10
N LEU A 76 -12.58 -25.84 16.26
CA LEU A 76 -12.07 -24.80 15.34
C LEU A 76 -11.90 -25.34 13.92
N THR A 77 -12.43 -24.59 12.94
CA THR A 77 -12.23 -24.88 11.50
C THR A 77 -10.76 -24.82 11.12
N ARG A 78 -10.39 -25.40 9.98
CA ARG A 78 -8.98 -25.38 9.51
C ARG A 78 -8.51 -23.95 9.27
N GLU A 79 -9.40 -23.10 8.78
CA GLU A 79 -9.21 -21.68 8.49
C GLU A 79 -8.98 -20.91 9.79
N GLN A 80 -9.81 -21.12 10.81
CA GLN A 80 -9.67 -20.51 12.14
C GLN A 80 -8.36 -20.90 12.82
N ARG A 81 -7.97 -22.19 12.75
CA ARG A 81 -6.66 -22.65 13.26
C ARG A 81 -5.51 -21.96 12.53
N TYR A 82 -5.63 -21.78 11.22
CA TYR A 82 -4.63 -21.05 10.44
C TYR A 82 -4.55 -19.56 10.83
N MET A 83 -5.71 -18.90 11.01
CA MET A 83 -5.81 -17.51 11.48
C MET A 83 -5.21 -17.28 12.86
N LEU A 84 -5.18 -18.32 13.71
CA LEU A 84 -4.52 -18.29 15.01
C LEU A 84 -3.00 -18.50 14.89
N LEU A 85 -2.59 -19.55 14.18
CA LEU A 85 -1.19 -20.00 14.13
C LEU A 85 -0.31 -19.09 13.27
N CYS A 86 -0.82 -18.60 12.14
CA CYS A 86 -0.02 -17.83 11.18
C CYS A 86 0.47 -16.49 11.78
N PRO A 87 -0.40 -15.62 12.34
CA PRO A 87 0.06 -14.37 12.98
C PRO A 87 1.02 -14.62 14.14
N ALA A 88 0.80 -15.67 14.94
CA ALA A 88 1.69 -16.02 16.05
C ALA A 88 3.09 -16.41 15.55
N ALA A 89 3.17 -17.26 14.53
CA ALA A 89 4.44 -17.65 13.92
C ALA A 89 5.17 -16.44 13.31
N VAL A 90 4.45 -15.59 12.58
CA VAL A 90 5.05 -14.38 11.99
C VAL A 90 5.49 -13.40 13.07
N ALA A 91 4.74 -13.23 14.15
CA ALA A 91 5.12 -12.38 15.29
C ALA A 91 6.45 -12.81 15.90
N ILE A 92 6.64 -14.12 16.13
CA ILE A 92 7.89 -14.69 16.66
C ILE A 92 9.05 -14.45 15.68
N VAL A 93 8.88 -14.81 14.41
CA VAL A 93 9.93 -14.65 13.40
C VAL A 93 10.36 -13.19 13.26
N THR A 94 9.40 -12.27 13.18
CA THR A 94 9.69 -10.84 13.03
C THR A 94 10.23 -10.19 14.30
N PHE A 95 9.85 -10.69 15.48
CA PHE A 95 10.47 -10.29 16.75
C PHE A 95 11.95 -10.67 16.80
N LEU A 96 12.30 -11.90 16.39
CA LEU A 96 13.69 -12.35 16.32
C LEU A 96 14.50 -11.49 15.33
N LEU A 97 13.94 -11.19 14.15
CA LEU A 97 14.58 -10.29 13.18
C LEU A 97 14.75 -8.86 13.71
N PHE A 98 13.78 -8.36 14.48
CA PHE A 98 13.89 -7.08 15.19
C PHE A 98 15.06 -7.09 16.19
N LEU A 99 15.17 -8.14 17.03
CA LEU A 99 16.29 -8.28 17.97
C LEU A 99 17.64 -8.36 17.24
N MET A 100 17.71 -9.10 16.12
CA MET A 100 18.91 -9.16 15.29
C MET A 100 19.29 -7.80 14.70
N CYS A 101 18.33 -6.90 14.46
CA CYS A 101 18.61 -5.54 14.01
C CYS A 101 19.20 -4.65 15.13
N LEU A 102 18.98 -4.96 16.41
CA LEU A 102 19.52 -4.21 17.55
C LEU A 102 21.02 -4.43 17.76
N HIS A 103 21.57 -5.56 17.30
CA HIS A 103 22.99 -5.87 17.44
C HIS A 103 23.76 -5.73 16.09
N PRO A 104 24.88 -4.98 16.03
CA PRO A 104 25.60 -4.72 14.77
C PRO A 104 26.07 -5.98 14.03
N ARG A 105 26.57 -6.99 14.76
CA ARG A 105 27.10 -8.23 14.14
C ARG A 105 26.01 -9.07 13.46
N THR A 106 24.83 -9.17 14.08
CA THR A 106 23.71 -9.95 13.54
C THR A 106 22.94 -9.18 12.46
N TYR A 107 23.02 -7.85 12.46
CA TYR A 107 22.40 -7.03 11.42
C TYR A 107 22.95 -7.35 10.02
N ALA A 108 24.21 -7.75 9.88
CA ALA A 108 24.78 -8.16 8.61
C ALA A 108 23.98 -9.31 7.95
N LEU A 109 23.47 -10.26 8.74
CA LEU A 109 22.60 -11.34 8.25
C LEU A 109 21.23 -10.82 7.79
N VAL A 110 20.65 -9.89 8.55
CA VAL A 110 19.34 -9.30 8.22
C VAL A 110 19.45 -8.38 7.00
N ASP A 111 20.57 -7.70 6.80
CA ASP A 111 20.79 -6.83 5.65
C ASP A 111 21.02 -7.60 4.34
N ASP A 112 21.53 -8.84 4.42
CA ASP A 112 21.67 -9.74 3.27
C ASP A 112 20.30 -10.07 2.66
N PHE A 113 20.21 -10.02 1.32
CA PHE A 113 19.03 -10.42 0.58
C PHE A 113 18.72 -11.91 0.73
N ARG A 114 19.74 -12.77 0.80
CA ARG A 114 19.55 -14.23 0.88
C ARG A 114 18.75 -14.62 2.12
N PHE A 115 19.08 -14.03 3.26
CA PHE A 115 18.40 -14.32 4.52
C PHE A 115 17.27 -13.33 4.79
N GLY A 116 17.57 -12.04 4.94
CA GLY A 116 16.57 -11.03 5.26
C GLY A 116 15.53 -10.82 4.16
N GLY A 117 15.94 -10.90 2.89
CA GLY A 117 15.04 -10.78 1.74
C GLY A 117 14.10 -11.98 1.63
N LEU A 118 14.62 -13.21 1.78
CA LEU A 118 13.81 -14.43 1.83
C LEU A 118 12.80 -14.39 3.00
N MET A 119 13.25 -14.04 4.20
CA MET A 119 12.35 -13.90 5.36
C MET A 119 11.29 -12.83 5.12
N SER A 120 11.64 -11.72 4.46
CA SER A 120 10.66 -10.69 4.09
C SER A 120 9.65 -11.16 3.04
N LEU A 121 10.05 -12.00 2.08
CA LEU A 121 9.15 -12.61 1.10
C LEU A 121 8.21 -13.61 1.76
N LEU A 122 8.74 -14.47 2.64
CA LEU A 122 7.95 -15.46 3.37
C LEU A 122 6.94 -14.80 4.31
N THR A 123 7.34 -13.78 5.07
CA THR A 123 6.44 -13.05 5.97
C THR A 123 5.35 -12.30 5.20
N PHE A 124 5.68 -11.68 4.07
CA PHE A 124 4.69 -11.04 3.19
C PHE A 124 3.72 -12.08 2.60
N GLY A 125 4.23 -13.21 2.09
CA GLY A 125 3.40 -14.28 1.54
C GLY A 125 2.48 -14.92 2.59
N ALA A 126 3.00 -15.17 3.80
CA ALA A 126 2.21 -15.68 4.93
C ALA A 126 1.08 -14.71 5.31
N TRP A 127 1.37 -13.41 5.40
CA TRP A 127 0.33 -12.40 5.66
C TRP A 127 -0.66 -12.26 4.51
N PHE A 128 -0.22 -12.41 3.26
CA PHE A 128 -1.11 -12.35 2.11
C PHE A 128 -2.12 -13.50 2.13
N VAL A 129 -1.66 -14.73 2.36
CA VAL A 129 -2.54 -15.90 2.52
C VAL A 129 -3.43 -15.75 3.75
N ASN A 130 -2.89 -15.29 4.88
CA ASN A 130 -3.68 -15.06 6.09
C ASN A 130 -4.73 -13.98 5.92
N LEU A 131 -4.46 -12.92 5.15
CA LEU A 131 -5.44 -11.87 4.84
C LEU A 131 -6.61 -12.44 4.03
N VAL A 132 -6.35 -13.33 3.07
CA VAL A 132 -7.42 -14.03 2.34
C VAL A 132 -8.27 -14.86 3.31
N ALA A 133 -7.66 -15.67 4.17
CA ALA A 133 -8.39 -16.46 5.16
C ALA A 133 -9.19 -15.57 6.15
N THR A 134 -8.59 -14.46 6.58
CA THR A 134 -9.17 -13.52 7.55
C THR A 134 -10.28 -12.67 6.96
N MET A 135 -10.25 -12.35 5.67
CA MET A 135 -11.22 -11.41 5.06
C MET A 135 -12.25 -12.09 4.14
N HIS A 136 -12.01 -13.32 3.71
CA HIS A 136 -12.85 -13.99 2.69
C HIS A 136 -13.30 -15.40 3.09
N SER A 137 -13.16 -15.79 4.37
CA SER A 137 -13.74 -17.05 4.87
C SER A 137 -15.08 -16.79 5.54
N GLU A 138 -16.09 -17.61 5.25
CA GLU A 138 -17.37 -17.62 5.98
C GLU A 138 -17.17 -17.85 7.48
N SER A 139 -16.10 -18.58 7.85
CA SER A 139 -15.71 -18.88 9.24
C SER A 139 -14.78 -17.83 9.86
N SER A 140 -14.61 -16.67 9.21
CA SER A 140 -13.73 -15.63 9.73
C SER A 140 -14.23 -15.01 11.04
N TRP A 141 -13.28 -14.74 11.93
CA TRP A 141 -13.49 -13.93 13.14
C TRP A 141 -13.38 -12.42 12.89
N ALA A 142 -12.72 -12.00 11.82
CA ALA A 142 -12.52 -10.57 11.56
C ALA A 142 -13.74 -9.95 10.88
N VAL A 143 -14.36 -10.67 9.94
CA VAL A 143 -15.50 -10.21 9.15
C VAL A 143 -16.59 -11.28 9.07
N ASP A 144 -17.84 -10.86 8.92
CA ASP A 144 -18.94 -11.77 8.62
C ASP A 144 -19.06 -12.06 7.11
N ALA A 145 -20.02 -12.92 6.73
CA ALA A 145 -20.27 -13.29 5.33
C ALA A 145 -20.71 -12.10 4.44
N ILE A 146 -21.21 -11.02 5.05
CA ILE A 146 -21.63 -9.79 4.37
C ILE A 146 -20.45 -8.79 4.25
N GLY A 147 -19.38 -9.01 5.02
CA GLY A 147 -18.19 -8.17 5.10
C GLY A 147 -18.19 -7.18 6.27
N ASN A 148 -19.17 -7.26 7.18
CA ASN A 148 -19.18 -6.42 8.38
C ASN A 148 -18.04 -6.83 9.32
N ILE A 149 -17.40 -5.85 9.94
CA ILE A 149 -16.28 -6.08 10.85
C ILE A 149 -16.81 -6.63 12.18
N LYS A 150 -16.53 -7.91 12.48
CA LYS A 150 -16.82 -8.55 13.77
C LYS A 150 -15.76 -8.22 14.83
N MET A 151 -14.48 -8.23 14.44
CA MET A 151 -13.36 -7.92 15.33
C MET A 151 -12.42 -6.89 14.74
N ALA A 152 -12.61 -5.64 15.19
CA ALA A 152 -11.84 -4.48 14.74
C ALA A 152 -10.32 -4.69 14.89
N ASN A 153 -9.85 -5.18 16.02
CA ASN A 153 -8.40 -5.36 16.25
C ASN A 153 -7.79 -6.34 15.24
N LEU A 154 -8.37 -7.54 15.09
CA LEU A 154 -7.88 -8.54 14.14
C LEU A 154 -7.90 -7.99 12.71
N TYR A 155 -8.96 -7.28 12.34
CA TYR A 155 -9.14 -6.66 11.04
C TYR A 155 -8.07 -5.58 10.74
N TYR A 156 -7.96 -4.56 11.58
CA TYR A 156 -7.05 -3.42 11.34
C TYR A 156 -5.58 -3.78 11.49
N PHE A 157 -5.23 -4.65 12.44
CA PHE A 157 -3.83 -5.07 12.61
C PHE A 157 -3.40 -6.06 11.53
N ALA A 158 -4.30 -6.85 10.92
CA ALA A 158 -3.98 -7.66 9.75
C ALA A 158 -3.59 -6.77 8.56
N TRP A 159 -4.38 -5.72 8.30
CA TRP A 159 -4.07 -4.70 7.29
C TRP A 159 -2.74 -3.99 7.55
N THR A 160 -2.51 -3.58 8.79
CA THR A 160 -1.25 -2.94 9.19
C THR A 160 -0.06 -3.88 8.96
N SER A 161 -0.21 -5.16 9.30
CA SER A 161 0.83 -6.18 9.13
C SER A 161 1.17 -6.41 7.66
N ILE A 162 0.17 -6.58 6.77
CA ILE A 162 0.43 -6.80 5.34
C ILE A 162 1.07 -5.57 4.66
N ILE A 163 0.65 -4.35 5.03
CA ILE A 163 1.23 -3.11 4.48
C ILE A 163 2.70 -2.99 4.90
N THR A 164 2.99 -3.16 6.19
CA THR A 164 4.36 -3.03 6.72
C THR A 164 5.27 -4.15 6.21
N ALA A 165 4.79 -5.40 6.12
CA ALA A 165 5.52 -6.51 5.50
C ALA A 165 5.78 -6.24 4.01
N GLY A 166 4.80 -5.68 3.29
CA GLY A 166 4.95 -5.30 1.88
C GLY A 166 5.99 -4.19 1.68
N MET A 167 6.02 -3.18 2.55
CA MET A 167 7.06 -2.13 2.53
C MET A 167 8.45 -2.71 2.80
N GLN A 168 8.56 -3.67 3.73
CA GLN A 168 9.80 -4.35 4.03
C GLN A 168 10.28 -5.17 2.82
N MET A 169 9.39 -5.96 2.22
CA MET A 169 9.69 -6.77 1.03
C MET A 169 10.16 -5.89 -0.13
N SER A 170 9.45 -4.79 -0.41
CA SER A 170 9.84 -3.86 -1.46
C SER A 170 11.22 -3.25 -1.23
N SER A 171 11.65 -3.06 0.02
CA SER A 171 13.00 -2.54 0.30
C SER A 171 14.11 -3.54 -0.05
N TYR A 172 13.89 -4.85 0.18
CA TYR A 172 14.83 -5.89 -0.22
C TYR A 172 14.86 -6.09 -1.73
N VAL A 173 13.70 -6.12 -2.39
CA VAL A 173 13.60 -6.25 -3.85
C VAL A 173 14.34 -5.10 -4.55
N LYS A 174 14.21 -3.87 -4.06
CA LYS A 174 14.96 -2.73 -4.60
C LYS A 174 16.47 -2.90 -4.48
N LYS A 175 16.94 -3.34 -3.31
CA LYS A 175 18.37 -3.61 -3.08
C LYS A 175 18.87 -4.71 -4.03
N TRP A 176 18.11 -5.78 -4.21
CA TRP A 176 18.43 -6.89 -5.10
C TRP A 176 18.52 -6.46 -6.57
N LEU A 177 17.59 -5.61 -7.02
CA LEU A 177 17.58 -5.07 -8.38
C LEU A 177 18.64 -3.98 -8.62
N GLY A 178 19.45 -3.62 -7.62
CA GLY A 178 20.43 -2.53 -7.74
C GLY A 178 19.79 -1.17 -8.03
N LEU A 179 18.49 -1.03 -7.73
CA LEU A 179 17.78 0.23 -7.95
C LEU A 179 18.32 1.23 -6.94
N LYS A 180 18.93 2.31 -7.44
CA LYS A 180 19.26 3.48 -6.62
C LYS A 180 17.99 3.87 -5.85
N PRO A 181 18.09 4.41 -4.60
CA PRO A 181 16.95 4.83 -3.79
C PRO A 181 16.20 6.06 -4.38
N ARG A 182 16.12 6.16 -5.71
CA ARG A 182 15.54 7.25 -6.47
C ARG A 182 14.03 7.14 -6.56
N SER A 183 13.43 8.31 -6.37
CA SER A 183 12.05 8.68 -6.56
C SER A 183 11.06 7.94 -5.66
N ILE A 184 10.64 8.61 -4.58
CA ILE A 184 9.47 8.26 -3.79
C ILE A 184 8.21 8.07 -4.69
N MET A 185 8.17 8.66 -5.88
CA MET A 185 7.06 8.53 -6.83
C MET A 185 6.84 7.10 -7.29
N ILE A 186 7.91 6.33 -7.59
CA ILE A 186 7.70 4.93 -8.02
C ILE A 186 7.02 4.12 -6.91
N ILE A 187 7.37 4.41 -5.65
CA ILE A 187 6.76 3.77 -4.47
C ILE A 187 5.28 4.13 -4.37
N LEU A 188 4.95 5.40 -4.56
CA LEU A 188 3.58 5.89 -4.52
C LEU A 188 2.74 5.28 -5.65
N TRP A 189 3.27 5.19 -6.88
CA TRP A 189 2.58 4.52 -7.98
C TRP A 189 2.35 3.02 -7.72
N PHE A 190 3.34 2.31 -7.18
CA PHE A 190 3.14 0.93 -6.72
C PHE A 190 2.09 0.84 -5.60
N ALA A 191 2.04 1.82 -4.70
CA ALA A 191 1.01 1.87 -3.67
C ALA A 191 -0.38 2.07 -4.28
N VAL A 192 -0.53 2.97 -5.26
CA VAL A 192 -1.79 3.17 -6.01
C VAL A 192 -2.25 1.85 -6.63
N VAL A 193 -1.38 1.14 -7.36
CA VAL A 193 -1.72 -0.17 -7.97
C VAL A 193 -2.20 -1.17 -6.92
N LYS A 194 -1.49 -1.28 -5.79
CA LYS A 194 -1.86 -2.22 -4.72
C LYS A 194 -3.22 -1.89 -4.12
N VAL A 195 -3.45 -0.63 -3.76
CA VAL A 195 -4.71 -0.20 -3.14
C VAL A 195 -5.87 -0.32 -4.13
N CYS A 196 -5.68 0.02 -5.41
CA CYS A 196 -6.71 -0.18 -6.43
C CYS A 196 -7.01 -1.66 -6.67
N THR A 197 -6.05 -2.55 -6.47
CA THR A 197 -6.27 -4.01 -6.52
C THR A 197 -7.17 -4.46 -5.36
N VAL A 198 -7.03 -3.85 -4.17
CA VAL A 198 -7.93 -4.08 -3.04
C VAL A 198 -9.34 -3.58 -3.35
N VAL A 199 -9.48 -2.36 -3.89
CA VAL A 199 -10.78 -1.82 -4.35
C VAL A 199 -11.44 -2.78 -5.34
N LEU A 200 -10.67 -3.27 -6.32
CA LEU A 200 -11.14 -4.20 -7.33
C LEU A 200 -11.59 -5.54 -6.73
N GLY A 201 -10.77 -6.13 -5.86
CA GLY A 201 -11.06 -7.39 -5.18
C GLY A 201 -12.30 -7.30 -4.30
N ALA A 202 -12.41 -6.25 -3.48
CA ALA A 202 -13.56 -6.00 -2.63
C ALA A 202 -14.84 -5.77 -3.47
N GLY A 203 -14.74 -5.01 -4.56
CA GLY A 203 -15.85 -4.81 -5.49
C GLY A 203 -16.35 -6.12 -6.10
N PHE A 204 -15.43 -7.00 -6.54
CA PHE A 204 -15.79 -8.32 -7.07
C PHE A 204 -16.39 -9.25 -6.01
N HIS A 205 -15.85 -9.25 -4.79
CA HIS A 205 -16.38 -10.04 -3.68
C HIS A 205 -17.83 -9.66 -3.38
N ILE A 206 -18.11 -8.36 -3.24
CA ILE A 206 -19.47 -7.85 -3.05
C ILE A 206 -20.35 -8.27 -4.23
N TRP A 207 -19.89 -8.02 -5.45
CA TRP A 207 -20.64 -8.34 -6.66
C TRP A 207 -21.04 -9.82 -6.71
N HIS A 208 -20.10 -10.73 -6.47
CA HIS A 208 -20.36 -12.17 -6.48
C HIS A 208 -21.43 -12.57 -5.45
N ASN A 209 -21.44 -11.97 -4.27
CA ASN A 209 -22.40 -12.31 -3.21
C ASN A 209 -23.79 -11.71 -3.42
N ILE A 210 -23.93 -10.65 -4.23
CA ILE A 210 -25.21 -9.94 -4.44
C ILE A 210 -25.77 -10.07 -5.86
N HIS A 211 -25.02 -10.64 -6.80
CA HIS A 211 -25.35 -10.57 -8.23
C HIS A 211 -26.76 -11.11 -8.53
N ASP A 212 -27.13 -12.24 -7.91
CA ASP A 212 -28.44 -12.87 -8.07
C ASP A 212 -29.58 -11.94 -7.60
N ASN A 213 -29.37 -11.21 -6.51
CA ASN A 213 -30.35 -10.24 -5.99
C ASN A 213 -30.46 -9.00 -6.91
N CYS A 214 -29.34 -8.59 -7.53
CA CYS A 214 -29.32 -7.48 -8.48
C CYS A 214 -30.11 -7.81 -9.76
N GLU A 215 -30.11 -9.07 -10.21
CA GLU A 215 -30.90 -9.50 -11.37
C GLU A 215 -32.38 -9.70 -11.03
N ALA A 216 -32.69 -10.34 -9.89
CA ALA A 216 -34.06 -10.61 -9.47
C ALA A 216 -34.89 -9.34 -9.27
N THR A 217 -34.28 -8.30 -8.68
CA THR A 217 -34.96 -7.02 -8.41
C THR A 217 -35.30 -6.24 -9.69
N ARG A 218 -34.64 -6.54 -10.81
CA ARG A 218 -34.94 -5.92 -12.11
C ARG A 218 -36.33 -6.29 -12.64
N TRP A 219 -36.91 -7.39 -12.16
CA TRP A 219 -38.15 -7.95 -12.70
C TRP A 219 -39.38 -7.77 -11.78
N THR A 220 -39.19 -7.57 -10.48
CA THR A 220 -40.30 -7.49 -9.50
C THR A 220 -40.73 -6.06 -9.14
N SER A 221 -40.16 -5.05 -9.81
CA SER A 221 -40.44 -3.62 -9.58
C SER A 221 -41.82 -3.14 -10.09
N ASN A 222 -42.86 -3.96 -9.91
CA ASN A 222 -44.27 -3.54 -9.95
C ASN A 222 -44.81 -3.21 -8.56
N SER A 223 -44.06 -3.46 -7.49
CA SER A 223 -44.38 -2.96 -6.14
C SER A 223 -43.80 -1.55 -6.02
N GLY A 224 -44.67 -0.55 -5.89
CA GLY A 224 -44.36 0.87 -5.97
C GLY A 224 -43.55 1.44 -4.80
N ASP A 225 -42.47 0.78 -4.39
CA ASP A 225 -41.46 1.34 -3.48
C ASP A 225 -40.17 1.65 -4.28
N PRO A 226 -40.04 2.89 -4.79
CA PRO A 226 -39.04 3.23 -5.78
C PRO A 226 -37.74 3.68 -5.10
N GLY A 227 -36.72 2.81 -5.04
CA GLY A 227 -35.37 3.35 -5.24
C GLY A 227 -34.17 2.70 -4.56
N GLU A 228 -34.31 1.81 -3.59
CA GLU A 228 -33.12 1.44 -2.78
C GLU A 228 -32.18 0.40 -3.43
N PRO A 229 -32.62 -0.76 -3.95
CA PRO A 229 -31.68 -1.84 -4.30
C PRO A 229 -30.89 -1.60 -5.60
N ILE A 230 -31.51 -0.94 -6.58
CA ILE A 230 -30.90 -0.67 -7.90
C ILE A 230 -29.69 0.28 -7.75
N SER A 231 -29.73 1.17 -6.75
CA SER A 231 -28.66 2.11 -6.49
C SER A 231 -27.38 1.42 -5.98
N PHE A 232 -27.52 0.40 -5.13
CA PHE A 232 -26.39 -0.35 -4.54
C PHE A 232 -25.61 -1.16 -5.59
N CYS A 233 -26.32 -1.90 -6.45
CA CYS A 233 -25.71 -2.69 -7.52
C CYS A 233 -24.92 -1.82 -8.50
N ARG A 234 -25.50 -0.68 -8.91
CA ARG A 234 -24.82 0.29 -9.81
C ARG A 234 -23.56 0.88 -9.17
N ARG A 235 -23.62 1.22 -7.87
CA ARG A 235 -22.47 1.73 -7.11
C ARG A 235 -21.38 0.66 -6.95
N THR A 236 -21.75 -0.61 -6.80
CA THR A 236 -20.80 -1.73 -6.75
C THR A 236 -20.10 -1.94 -8.09
N ALA A 237 -20.85 -1.95 -9.20
CA ALA A 237 -20.26 -2.01 -10.54
C ALA A 237 -19.32 -0.82 -10.81
N PHE A 238 -19.71 0.37 -10.35
CA PHE A 238 -18.86 1.55 -10.41
C PHE A 238 -17.55 1.37 -9.61
N SER A 239 -17.59 0.75 -8.43
CA SER A 239 -16.39 0.46 -7.64
C SER A 239 -15.41 -0.48 -8.35
N ILE A 240 -15.92 -1.49 -9.07
CA ILE A 240 -15.10 -2.40 -9.89
C ILE A 240 -14.43 -1.61 -11.01
N LEU A 241 -15.19 -0.77 -11.72
CA LEU A 241 -14.65 0.08 -12.78
C LEU A 241 -13.54 1.01 -12.24
N VAL A 242 -13.77 1.62 -11.07
CA VAL A 242 -12.77 2.47 -10.42
C VAL A 242 -11.49 1.70 -10.11
N GLY A 243 -11.62 0.48 -9.58
CA GLY A 243 -10.49 -0.42 -9.33
C GLY A 243 -9.72 -0.78 -10.61
N ILE A 244 -10.42 -1.16 -11.69
CA ILE A 244 -9.81 -1.49 -12.99
C ILE A 244 -9.02 -0.30 -13.55
N VAL A 245 -9.63 0.89 -13.60
CA VAL A 245 -8.98 2.10 -14.12
C VAL A 245 -7.74 2.42 -13.30
N GLY A 246 -7.84 2.39 -11.96
CA GLY A 246 -6.71 2.66 -11.07
C GLY A 246 -5.55 1.68 -11.24
N VAL A 247 -5.84 0.37 -11.33
CA VAL A 247 -4.83 -0.67 -11.58
C VAL A 247 -4.19 -0.49 -12.95
N ALA A 248 -4.98 -0.32 -14.00
CA ALA A 248 -4.47 -0.19 -15.37
C ALA A 248 -3.58 1.05 -15.54
N VAL A 249 -4.05 2.22 -15.10
CA VAL A 249 -3.28 3.48 -15.19
C VAL A 249 -2.02 3.39 -14.33
N GLY A 250 -2.12 2.91 -13.10
CA GLY A 250 -0.96 2.76 -12.21
C GLY A 250 0.10 1.79 -12.78
N GLN A 251 -0.32 0.65 -13.32
CA GLN A 251 0.57 -0.33 -13.97
C GLN A 251 1.29 0.29 -15.17
N ILE A 252 0.57 0.99 -16.04
CA ILE A 252 1.15 1.67 -17.22
C ILE A 252 2.23 2.65 -16.76
N VAL A 253 1.96 3.50 -15.77
CA VAL A 253 2.95 4.49 -15.30
C VAL A 253 4.15 3.83 -14.65
N VAL A 254 3.95 2.77 -13.84
CA VAL A 254 5.04 1.99 -13.26
C VAL A 254 5.94 1.40 -14.35
N VAL A 255 5.36 0.73 -15.35
CA VAL A 255 6.10 0.14 -16.46
C VAL A 255 6.83 1.22 -17.25
N CYS A 256 6.18 2.34 -17.58
CA CYS A 256 6.81 3.47 -18.25
C CYS A 256 7.99 4.04 -17.43
N ARG A 257 7.88 4.14 -16.10
CA ARG A 257 8.99 4.59 -15.26
C ARG A 257 10.16 3.60 -15.23
N LEU A 258 9.87 2.29 -15.25
CA LEU A 258 10.90 1.24 -15.28
C LEU A 258 11.63 1.18 -16.62
N VAL A 259 10.90 1.32 -17.74
CA VAL A 259 11.45 1.27 -19.10
C VAL A 259 12.17 2.58 -19.45
N PHE A 260 11.55 3.74 -19.17
CA PHE A 260 12.10 5.06 -19.50
C PHE A 260 12.75 5.69 -18.28
N THR A 261 14.01 5.35 -18.05
CA THR A 261 14.79 5.80 -16.86
C THR A 261 15.16 7.28 -16.89
N ARG A 262 15.16 7.92 -18.07
CA ARG A 262 15.40 9.37 -18.19
C ARG A 262 14.18 10.15 -17.75
N GLU A 263 14.37 11.04 -16.79
CA GLU A 263 13.35 11.99 -16.36
C GLU A 263 13.36 13.18 -17.32
N THR A 264 12.25 13.38 -18.02
CA THR A 264 12.02 14.55 -18.87
C THR A 264 10.88 15.37 -18.26
N THR A 265 10.92 16.70 -18.43
CA THR A 265 9.85 17.60 -17.96
C THR A 265 8.48 17.18 -18.50
N VAL A 266 8.43 16.71 -19.76
CA VAL A 266 7.19 16.21 -20.39
C VAL A 266 6.63 15.00 -19.64
N LYS A 267 7.48 14.05 -19.23
CA LYS A 267 7.06 12.87 -18.45
C LYS A 267 6.51 13.28 -17.09
N LEU A 268 7.18 14.20 -16.40
CA LEU A 268 6.73 14.71 -15.10
C LEU A 268 5.40 15.46 -15.20
N MET A 269 5.23 16.31 -16.22
CA MET A 269 3.96 16.99 -16.49
C MET A 269 2.84 16.00 -16.81
N ALA A 270 3.10 14.99 -17.64
CA ALA A 270 2.11 13.96 -17.95
C ALA A 270 1.68 13.16 -16.70
N GLU A 271 2.63 12.77 -15.85
CA GLU A 271 2.33 12.10 -14.58
C GLU A 271 1.56 12.99 -13.61
N MET A 272 1.87 14.29 -13.55
CA MET A 272 1.14 15.26 -12.72
C MET A 272 -0.32 15.40 -13.18
N VAL A 273 -0.55 15.55 -14.49
CA VAL A 273 -1.90 15.66 -15.06
C VAL A 273 -2.68 14.37 -14.79
N LEU A 274 -2.09 13.21 -15.06
CA LEU A 274 -2.71 11.91 -14.89
C LEU A 274 -3.05 11.61 -13.43
N SER A 275 -2.16 11.92 -12.50
CA SER A 275 -2.41 11.76 -11.05
C SER A 275 -3.47 12.74 -10.54
N THR A 276 -3.55 13.96 -11.06
CA THR A 276 -4.60 14.93 -10.73
C THR A 276 -5.98 14.45 -11.22
N LEU A 277 -6.06 13.91 -12.45
CA LEU A 277 -7.29 13.33 -12.98
C LEU A 277 -7.73 12.10 -12.17
N LEU A 278 -6.79 11.22 -11.81
CA LEU A 278 -7.06 10.09 -10.91
C LEU A 278 -7.54 10.56 -9.53
N ALA A 279 -6.98 11.64 -8.98
CA ALA A 279 -7.43 12.18 -7.71
C ALA A 279 -8.86 12.68 -7.76
N GLY A 280 -9.26 13.40 -8.82
CA GLY A 280 -10.65 13.79 -9.04
C GLY A 280 -11.58 12.57 -9.18
N PHE A 281 -11.15 11.57 -9.94
CA PHE A 281 -11.91 10.33 -10.14
C PHE A 281 -12.07 9.52 -8.84
N PHE A 282 -11.02 9.37 -8.04
CA PHE A 282 -11.09 8.70 -6.75
C PHE A 282 -11.84 9.51 -5.68
N ALA A 283 -11.80 10.84 -5.72
CA ALA A 283 -12.62 11.67 -4.84
C ALA A 283 -14.11 11.47 -5.11
N PHE A 284 -14.51 11.49 -6.39
CA PHE A 284 -15.87 11.16 -6.80
C PHE A 284 -16.24 9.71 -6.45
N GLY A 285 -15.31 8.79 -6.71
CA GLY A 285 -15.38 7.39 -6.28
C GLY A 285 -15.70 7.25 -4.80
N ALA A 286 -14.91 7.89 -3.93
CA ALA A 286 -15.09 7.86 -2.49
C ALA A 286 -16.48 8.38 -2.10
N ALA A 287 -16.90 9.54 -2.62
CA ALA A 287 -18.22 10.10 -2.33
C ALA A 287 -19.38 9.16 -2.70
N VAL A 288 -19.31 8.49 -3.86
CA VAL A 288 -20.37 7.61 -4.36
C VAL A 288 -20.34 6.23 -3.70
N ILE A 289 -19.15 5.64 -3.53
CA ILE A 289 -18.97 4.27 -3.05
C ILE A 289 -19.12 4.21 -1.53
N THR A 290 -18.65 5.21 -0.80
CA THR A 290 -18.68 5.24 0.67
C THR A 290 -19.83 6.09 1.24
N GLY A 291 -20.68 6.67 0.38
CA GLY A 291 -21.86 7.41 0.79
C GLY A 291 -22.93 6.53 1.42
N ILE A 292 -24.00 7.16 1.92
CA ILE A 292 -25.16 6.44 2.51
C ILE A 292 -25.77 5.50 1.47
N GLY A 293 -25.91 4.22 1.84
CA GLY A 293 -26.37 3.15 0.95
C GLY A 293 -25.34 2.75 -0.12
N GLY A 294 -24.07 3.09 0.08
CA GLY A 294 -22.96 2.68 -0.80
C GLY A 294 -22.32 1.37 -0.34
N PRO A 295 -21.72 0.59 -1.26
CA PRO A 295 -21.09 -0.70 -0.95
C PRO A 295 -19.87 -0.58 -0.03
N GLY A 296 -19.26 0.62 0.08
CA GLY A 296 -18.22 0.87 1.07
C GLY A 296 -18.72 0.82 2.51
N GLN A 297 -20.03 0.95 2.76
CA GLN A 297 -20.55 0.87 4.13
C GLN A 297 -20.59 -0.56 4.67
N SER A 298 -20.86 -1.54 3.80
CA SER A 298 -20.93 -2.96 4.18
C SER A 298 -19.55 -3.64 4.21
N VAL A 299 -18.60 -3.16 3.41
CA VAL A 299 -17.25 -3.73 3.34
C VAL A 299 -16.21 -2.66 3.66
N GLY A 300 -15.66 -2.74 4.87
CA GLY A 300 -14.66 -1.80 5.37
C GLY A 300 -13.44 -1.67 4.44
N ASP A 301 -13.02 -2.77 3.81
CA ASP A 301 -11.87 -2.78 2.90
C ASP A 301 -12.07 -1.81 1.74
N LEU A 302 -13.27 -1.81 1.18
CA LEU A 302 -13.65 -0.93 0.08
C LEU A 302 -13.71 0.53 0.55
N TYR A 303 -14.22 0.78 1.76
CA TYR A 303 -14.23 2.12 2.36
C TYR A 303 -12.81 2.70 2.45
N TYR A 304 -11.92 2.01 3.16
CA TYR A 304 -10.58 2.53 3.43
C TYR A 304 -9.71 2.57 2.17
N ALA A 305 -9.82 1.58 1.29
CA ALA A 305 -9.05 1.54 0.05
C ALA A 305 -9.45 2.67 -0.91
N MET A 306 -10.72 3.06 -0.95
CA MET A 306 -11.17 4.19 -1.76
C MET A 306 -10.58 5.52 -1.28
N TRP A 307 -10.67 5.80 0.03
CA TRP A 307 -10.06 7.00 0.62
C TRP A 307 -8.53 7.01 0.48
N LEU A 308 -7.89 5.87 0.70
CA LEU A 308 -6.45 5.74 0.54
C LEU A 308 -6.01 5.94 -0.92
N SER A 309 -6.76 5.43 -1.89
CA SER A 309 -6.49 5.66 -3.33
C SER A 309 -6.53 7.15 -3.67
N PHE A 310 -7.53 7.88 -3.15
CA PHE A 310 -7.62 9.32 -3.28
C PHE A 310 -6.39 10.03 -2.68
N LEU A 311 -6.05 9.75 -1.42
CA LEU A 311 -4.89 10.38 -0.76
C LEU A 311 -3.56 10.06 -1.44
N LEU A 312 -3.37 8.82 -1.92
CA LEU A 312 -2.16 8.43 -2.64
C LEU A 312 -2.04 9.16 -3.97
N SER A 313 -3.13 9.31 -4.73
CA SER A 313 -3.11 10.06 -5.99
C SER A 313 -2.78 11.55 -5.80
N LEU A 314 -3.27 12.18 -4.72
CA LEU A 314 -2.83 13.52 -4.32
C LEU A 314 -1.35 13.57 -3.94
N GLY A 315 -0.86 12.55 -3.22
CA GLY A 315 0.57 12.43 -2.87
C GLY A 315 1.46 12.33 -4.10
N VAL A 316 1.04 11.59 -5.13
CA VAL A 316 1.73 11.53 -6.43
C VAL A 316 1.72 12.90 -7.11
N ALA A 317 0.54 13.53 -7.23
CA ALA A 317 0.41 14.84 -7.89
C ALA A 317 1.30 15.89 -7.24
N LYS A 318 1.28 15.97 -5.90
CA LYS A 318 2.14 16.86 -5.12
C LYS A 318 3.61 16.59 -5.39
N GLY A 319 4.04 15.33 -5.34
CA GLY A 319 5.46 15.03 -5.52
C GLY A 319 5.95 15.17 -6.97
N CYS A 320 5.07 15.09 -7.97
CA CYS A 320 5.38 15.51 -9.33
C CYS A 320 5.53 17.03 -9.43
N PHE A 321 4.67 17.80 -8.75
CA PHE A 321 4.76 19.26 -8.69
C PHE A 321 6.06 19.74 -8.02
N GLU A 322 6.49 19.10 -6.94
CA GLU A 322 7.75 19.42 -6.25
C GLU A 322 9.01 19.10 -7.09
N GLN A 323 8.89 18.25 -8.12
CA GLN A 323 9.98 17.86 -9.02
C GLN A 323 10.06 18.70 -10.30
N LEU A 324 9.02 19.48 -10.61
CA LEU A 324 8.96 20.38 -11.77
C LEU A 324 9.64 21.71 -11.46
#